data_AF-A0AAC9ERF2-F1
#
_entry.id   AF-A0AAC9ERF2-F1
#
_cell.length_a   1.000
_cell.length_b   1.000
_cell.length_c   1.000
_cell.angle_alpha   90.00
_cell.angle_beta   90.00
_cell.angle_gamma   90.00
#
_symmetry.space_group_name_H-M   'P 1'
#
loop_
_entity.id
_entity.type
_entity.pdbx_description
1 polymer ?
#
loop_
_entity_poly.entity_id
_entity_poly.type
_entity_poly.pdbx_seq_one_letter_code
_entity_poly.pdbx_strand_id
1 'polypeptide(L)'
;MQEQLTMNRPKGHHLTLKERGNIEVLFNHDGYSRRKIADLIGVSAQTINNEIKRGLVTNKQLVNGKERFYEIYVPELAEQRYHEKRKACHRPCKFYQVLAFLAFFVEHFKTDSWAPDVAVGRAKALGLFRSDEMVCTKTLYKYIDEQLLEVCNLDLAEKMSRRLPKHAPHKNSRLLGLSIEERPAEVATREEFGHFEIDTIVGKRDGQESVIMTLIERQTRFQIIRLIDGRDADSVAYIMKAIIAEYGDIIKSVTADNGPEFATLSQVMTSVAPVYFTHPYTSSERGTNEVHNRMVRRDFPKGESLDAVSPADVAKTADKLNNMPRRQLDYRSPAECFAAACG
;
A
#
# COMPACT_ATOMS: atom_id res chain seq x y z
N MET A 1 24.65 41.33 -27.05
CA MET A 1 24.80 40.70 -25.72
C MET A 1 23.78 39.57 -25.68
N GLN A 2 24.21 38.36 -26.04
CA GLN A 2 23.31 37.21 -26.25
C GLN A 2 22.93 36.64 -24.88
N GLU A 3 21.63 36.67 -24.58
CA GLU A 3 21.06 36.04 -23.38
C GLU A 3 21.35 34.55 -23.39
N GLN A 4 22.10 34.10 -22.37
CA GLN A 4 22.28 32.68 -22.10
C GLN A 4 20.95 32.12 -21.61
N LEU A 5 20.23 31.42 -22.49
CA LEU A 5 19.11 30.55 -22.13
C LEU A 5 19.65 29.43 -21.23
N THR A 6 19.68 29.66 -19.91
CA THR A 6 19.97 28.61 -18.93
C THR A 6 18.81 27.63 -18.90
N MET A 7 18.86 26.65 -19.81
CA MET A 7 18.05 25.43 -19.73
C MET A 7 18.36 24.74 -18.40
N ASN A 8 17.43 24.81 -17.45
CA ASN A 8 17.62 24.30 -16.10
C ASN A 8 17.62 22.75 -16.14
N ARG A 9 18.80 22.14 -16.34
CA ARG A 9 18.96 20.69 -16.45
C ARG A 9 18.94 20.04 -15.06
N PRO A 10 18.02 19.11 -14.76
CA PRO A 10 18.03 18.40 -13.49
C PRO A 10 19.32 17.57 -13.34
N LYS A 11 19.92 17.66 -12.14
CA LYS A 11 21.19 16.99 -11.81
C LYS A 11 21.04 15.47 -11.93
N GLY A 12 22.00 14.82 -12.59
CA GLY A 12 22.01 13.36 -12.77
C GLY A 12 21.25 12.83 -13.98
N HIS A 13 20.72 13.71 -14.85
CA HIS A 13 20.01 13.28 -16.05
C HIS A 13 20.96 12.93 -17.20
N HIS A 14 20.78 11.73 -17.78
CA HIS A 14 21.54 11.26 -18.93
C HIS A 14 21.18 12.03 -20.21
N LEU A 15 22.02 11.95 -21.25
CA LEU A 15 21.72 12.57 -22.54
C LEU A 15 20.49 11.90 -23.16
N THR A 16 19.56 12.70 -23.67
CA THR A 16 18.38 12.22 -24.41
C THR A 16 18.72 11.95 -25.87
N LEU A 17 17.86 11.19 -26.57
CA LEU A 17 18.00 10.97 -28.02
C LEU A 17 18.08 12.29 -28.81
N LYS A 18 17.28 13.30 -28.43
CA LYS A 18 17.30 14.63 -29.06
C LYS A 18 18.64 15.33 -28.83
N GLU A 19 19.17 15.27 -27.62
CA GLU A 19 20.48 15.86 -27.31
C GLU A 19 21.61 15.14 -28.06
N ARG A 20 21.53 13.81 -28.21
CA ARG A 20 22.48 13.03 -29.00
C ARG A 20 22.45 13.41 -30.49
N GLY A 21 21.26 13.62 -31.06
CA GLY A 21 21.12 14.15 -32.43
C GLY A 21 21.69 15.56 -32.58
N ASN A 22 21.49 16.44 -31.58
CA ASN A 22 22.11 17.76 -31.59
C ASN A 22 23.65 17.68 -31.56
N ILE A 23 24.22 16.76 -30.76
CA ILE A 23 25.68 16.53 -30.73
C ILE A 23 26.20 16.10 -32.11
N GLU A 24 25.45 15.25 -32.81
CA GLU A 24 25.80 14.82 -34.16
C GLU A 24 25.92 15.99 -35.12
N VAL A 25 24.92 16.87 -35.16
CA VAL A 25 24.94 18.05 -36.04
C VAL A 25 26.11 18.97 -35.69
N LEU A 26 26.27 19.30 -34.42
CA LEU A 26 27.31 20.25 -33.99
C LEU A 26 28.72 19.69 -34.16
N PHE A 27 28.92 18.38 -34.04
CA PHE A 27 30.24 17.74 -34.15
C PHE A 27 30.61 17.38 -35.59
N ASN A 28 29.70 16.75 -36.33
CA ASN A 28 29.98 16.24 -37.68
C ASN A 28 29.83 17.33 -38.76
N HIS A 29 28.80 18.18 -38.66
CA HIS A 29 28.50 19.19 -39.69
C HIS A 29 29.12 20.56 -39.37
N ASP A 30 28.96 21.04 -38.13
CA ASP A 30 29.42 22.39 -37.76
C ASP A 30 30.90 22.41 -37.30
N GLY A 31 31.50 21.25 -37.08
CA GLY A 31 32.91 21.12 -36.68
C GLY A 31 33.24 21.76 -35.33
N TYR A 32 32.27 21.90 -34.43
CA TYR A 32 32.48 22.57 -33.15
C TYR A 32 33.33 21.74 -32.19
N SER A 33 34.12 22.46 -31.37
CA SER A 33 34.90 21.82 -30.32
C SER A 33 33.98 21.22 -29.26
N ARG A 34 34.42 20.12 -28.65
CA ARG A 34 33.65 19.39 -27.61
C ARG A 34 33.24 20.29 -26.43
N ARG A 35 34.05 21.33 -26.12
CA ARG A 35 33.72 22.34 -25.11
C ARG A 35 32.57 23.25 -25.55
N LYS A 36 32.63 23.77 -26.78
CA LYS A 36 31.55 24.60 -27.34
C LYS A 36 30.22 23.84 -27.43
N ILE A 37 30.27 22.55 -27.80
CA ILE A 37 29.09 21.67 -27.80
C ILE A 37 28.50 21.54 -26.38
N ALA A 38 29.36 21.37 -25.37
CA ALA A 38 28.94 21.25 -23.99
C ALA A 38 28.26 22.52 -23.47
N ASP A 39 28.79 23.69 -23.82
CA ASP A 39 28.21 25.00 -23.48
C ASP A 39 26.83 25.20 -24.14
N LEU A 40 26.68 24.82 -25.42
CA LEU A 40 25.41 24.92 -26.15
C LEU A 40 24.32 23.98 -25.63
N ILE A 41 24.70 22.79 -25.15
CA ILE A 41 23.77 21.79 -24.62
C ILE A 41 23.50 21.99 -23.12
N GLY A 42 24.35 22.74 -22.42
CA GLY A 42 24.24 22.96 -20.97
C GLY A 42 24.70 21.75 -20.15
N VAL A 43 25.79 21.08 -20.56
CA VAL A 43 26.39 19.94 -19.84
C VAL A 43 27.89 20.15 -19.63
N SER A 44 28.52 19.33 -18.78
CA SER A 44 29.97 19.39 -18.63
C SER A 44 30.68 18.89 -19.90
N ALA A 45 31.84 19.47 -20.21
CA ALA A 45 32.67 19.04 -21.34
C ALA A 45 33.05 17.55 -21.27
N GLN A 46 33.17 16.99 -20.06
CA GLN A 46 33.48 15.58 -19.88
C GLN A 46 32.32 14.66 -20.30
N THR A 47 31.08 15.09 -20.12
CA THR A 47 29.90 14.36 -20.61
C THR A 47 29.94 14.23 -22.13
N ILE A 48 30.22 15.33 -22.84
CA ILE A 48 30.36 15.33 -24.30
C ILE A 48 31.56 14.50 -24.75
N ASN A 49 32.71 14.61 -24.08
CA ASN A 49 33.88 13.77 -24.39
C ASN A 49 33.56 12.27 -24.29
N ASN A 50 32.90 11.87 -23.20
CA ASN A 50 32.52 10.48 -22.96
C ASN A 50 31.47 9.98 -23.96
N GLU A 51 30.53 10.85 -24.35
CA GLU A 51 29.50 10.54 -25.35
C GLU A 51 30.13 10.36 -26.73
N ILE A 52 30.92 11.33 -27.18
CA ILE A 52 31.58 11.28 -28.48
C ILE A 52 32.48 10.06 -28.55
N LYS A 53 33.31 9.82 -27.52
CA LYS A 53 34.16 8.62 -27.45
C LYS A 53 33.35 7.31 -27.53
N ARG A 54 32.10 7.31 -27.06
CA ARG A 54 31.21 6.14 -27.13
C ARG A 54 30.66 5.93 -28.55
N GLY A 55 30.36 6.99 -29.29
CA GLY A 55 29.80 6.92 -30.65
C GLY A 55 30.78 7.13 -31.80
N LEU A 56 32.07 7.39 -31.53
CA LEU A 56 33.05 7.71 -32.56
C LEU A 56 33.40 6.47 -33.39
N VAL A 57 33.37 6.62 -34.71
CA VAL A 57 33.75 5.61 -35.69
C VAL A 57 34.75 6.22 -36.68
N THR A 58 35.83 5.50 -36.95
CA THR A 58 36.79 5.89 -37.99
C THR A 58 36.33 5.33 -39.33
N ASN A 59 35.95 6.22 -40.23
CA ASN A 59 35.56 5.90 -41.59
C ASN A 59 36.72 6.12 -42.55
N LYS A 60 36.71 5.37 -43.64
CA LYS A 60 37.68 5.44 -44.73
C LYS A 60 37.00 5.97 -45.97
N GLN A 61 37.58 7.00 -46.57
CA GLN A 61 37.14 7.55 -47.85
C GLN A 61 38.30 7.58 -48.84
N LEU A 62 38.04 7.18 -50.08
CA LEU A 62 38.97 7.36 -51.19
C LEU A 62 38.76 8.76 -51.76
N VAL A 63 39.79 9.60 -51.67
CA VAL A 63 39.80 10.94 -52.25
C VAL A 63 41.01 11.03 -53.18
N ASN A 64 40.76 11.24 -54.47
CA ASN A 64 41.80 11.31 -55.51
C ASN A 64 42.77 10.11 -55.52
N GLY A 65 42.24 8.89 -55.34
CA GLY A 65 43.03 7.65 -55.33
C GLY A 65 43.88 7.43 -54.06
N LYS A 66 43.79 8.32 -53.06
CA LYS A 66 44.44 8.16 -51.76
C LYS A 66 43.41 7.88 -50.67
N GLU A 67 43.75 6.97 -49.78
CA GLU A 67 42.92 6.61 -48.63
C GLU A 67 43.04 7.69 -47.55
N ARG A 68 41.91 8.28 -47.16
CA ARG A 68 41.81 9.24 -46.08
C ARG A 68 40.89 8.70 -44.99
N PHE A 69 41.37 8.74 -43.75
CA PHE A 69 40.58 8.39 -42.59
C PHE A 69 40.00 9.64 -41.95
N TYR A 70 38.75 9.55 -41.52
CA TYR A 70 38.07 10.62 -40.79
C TYR A 70 37.16 10.03 -39.72
N GLU A 71 36.95 10.77 -38.64
CA GLU A 71 36.15 10.32 -37.52
C GLU A 71 34.74 10.93 -37.62
N ILE A 72 33.72 10.09 -37.55
CA ILE A 72 32.31 10.52 -37.46
C ILE A 72 31.77 10.08 -36.10
N TYR A 73 31.03 10.96 -35.44
CA TYR A 73 30.22 10.57 -34.30
C TYR A 73 28.87 10.03 -34.77
N VAL A 74 28.52 8.80 -34.39
CA VAL A 74 27.24 8.17 -34.72
C VAL A 74 26.40 8.03 -33.43
N PRO A 75 25.29 8.78 -33.29
CA PRO A 75 24.50 8.79 -32.05
C PRO A 75 23.83 7.43 -31.76
N GLU A 76 23.41 6.70 -32.80
CA GLU A 76 22.80 5.38 -32.67
C GLU A 76 23.75 4.36 -32.03
N LEU A 77 25.03 4.37 -32.43
CA LEU A 77 26.06 3.51 -31.84
C LEU A 77 26.36 3.91 -30.39
N ALA A 78 26.36 5.21 -30.09
CA ALA A 78 26.52 5.70 -28.73
C ALA A 78 25.37 5.25 -27.82
N GLU A 79 24.13 5.30 -28.32
CA GLU A 79 22.92 4.83 -27.66
C GLU A 79 22.99 3.31 -27.40
N GLN A 80 23.31 2.53 -28.43
CA GLN A 80 23.42 1.07 -28.31
C GLN A 80 24.45 0.68 -27.24
N ARG A 81 25.68 1.22 -27.34
CA ARG A 81 26.75 0.97 -26.36
C ARG A 81 26.38 1.46 -24.96
N TYR A 82 25.60 2.54 -24.86
CA TYR A 82 25.07 3.02 -23.58
C TYR A 82 24.11 1.99 -22.98
N HIS A 83 23.12 1.51 -23.75
CA HIS A 83 22.18 0.50 -23.28
C HIS A 83 22.85 -0.83 -22.92
N GLU A 84 23.83 -1.29 -23.70
CA GLU A 84 24.62 -2.49 -23.39
C GLU A 84 25.34 -2.36 -22.05
N LYS A 85 26.03 -1.24 -21.81
CA LYS A 85 26.66 -1.00 -20.50
C LYS A 85 25.64 -0.88 -19.38
N ARG A 86 24.49 -0.26 -19.63
CA ARG A 86 23.40 -0.15 -18.64
C ARG A 86 22.82 -1.52 -18.27
N LYS A 87 22.80 -2.50 -19.18
CA LYS A 87 22.45 -3.89 -18.86
C LYS A 87 23.45 -4.52 -17.87
N ALA A 88 24.72 -4.13 -17.88
CA ALA A 88 25.68 -4.60 -16.87
C ALA A 88 25.61 -3.81 -15.54
N CYS A 89 25.03 -2.61 -15.55
CA CYS A 89 24.92 -1.72 -14.38
C CYS A 89 23.69 -2.02 -13.50
N HIS A 90 23.33 -3.29 -13.30
CA HIS A 90 22.32 -3.68 -12.33
C HIS A 90 22.81 -4.81 -11.44
N ARG A 91 22.28 -4.89 -10.21
CA ARG A 91 22.51 -6.03 -9.34
C ARG A 91 21.94 -7.28 -10.03
N PRO A 92 22.66 -8.41 -10.07
CA PRO A 92 22.14 -9.67 -10.62
C PRO A 92 20.82 -10.05 -9.94
N CYS A 93 19.93 -10.69 -10.69
CA CYS A 93 18.65 -11.14 -10.15
C CYS A 93 18.89 -12.21 -9.08
N LYS A 94 18.39 -11.97 -7.87
CA LYS A 94 18.49 -12.91 -6.73
C LYS A 94 17.50 -14.06 -6.79
N PHE A 95 16.63 -14.14 -7.79
CA PHE A 95 15.43 -14.99 -7.80
C PHE A 95 15.72 -16.44 -7.38
N TYR A 96 16.68 -17.09 -8.03
CA TYR A 96 17.05 -18.49 -7.72
C TYR A 96 17.77 -18.68 -6.38
N GLN A 97 18.29 -17.61 -5.77
CA GLN A 97 18.98 -17.65 -4.48
C GLN A 97 18.00 -17.55 -3.30
N VAL A 98 16.76 -17.11 -3.54
CA VAL A 98 15.78 -16.82 -2.48
C VAL A 98 14.53 -17.69 -2.57
N LEU A 99 14.62 -18.87 -3.21
CA LEU A 99 13.46 -19.73 -3.48
C LEU A 99 12.72 -20.14 -2.21
N ALA A 100 13.42 -20.40 -1.10
CA ALA A 100 12.78 -20.73 0.18
C ALA A 100 11.92 -19.57 0.71
N PHE A 101 12.41 -18.33 0.63
CA PHE A 101 11.64 -17.14 0.99
C PHE A 101 10.45 -16.93 0.04
N LEU A 102 10.62 -17.20 -1.25
CA LEU A 102 9.52 -17.08 -2.22
C LEU A 102 8.42 -18.12 -1.98
N ALA A 103 8.79 -19.36 -1.62
CA ALA A 103 7.84 -20.40 -1.23
C ALA A 103 7.05 -19.99 0.01
N PHE A 104 7.75 -19.51 1.05
CA PHE A 104 7.12 -18.94 2.26
C PHE A 104 6.11 -17.84 1.92
N PHE A 105 6.49 -16.91 1.02
CA PHE A 105 5.58 -15.86 0.57
C PHE A 105 4.36 -16.42 -0.17
N VAL A 106 4.55 -17.32 -1.13
CA VAL A 106 3.46 -17.88 -1.95
C VAL A 106 2.48 -18.67 -1.10
N GLU A 107 2.97 -19.43 -0.11
CA GLU A 107 2.14 -20.14 0.85
C GLU A 107 1.22 -19.18 1.60
N HIS A 108 1.80 -18.22 2.35
CA HIS A 108 1.02 -17.26 3.14
C HIS A 108 0.17 -16.30 2.30
N PHE A 109 0.55 -16.05 1.05
CA PHE A 109 -0.29 -15.31 0.11
C PHE A 109 -1.58 -16.08 -0.20
N LYS A 110 -1.49 -17.39 -0.43
CA LYS A 110 -2.62 -18.25 -0.78
C LYS A 110 -3.49 -18.62 0.43
N THR A 111 -2.88 -18.94 1.57
CA THR A 111 -3.59 -19.39 2.78
C THR A 111 -4.11 -18.22 3.60
N ASP A 112 -3.25 -17.24 3.88
CA ASP A 112 -3.52 -16.19 4.87
C ASP A 112 -3.83 -14.85 4.22
N SER A 113 -3.82 -14.76 2.88
CA SER A 113 -4.04 -13.53 2.12
C SER A 113 -3.04 -12.41 2.48
N TRP A 114 -1.79 -12.77 2.80
CA TRP A 114 -0.75 -11.80 3.14
C TRP A 114 -0.34 -10.97 1.93
N ALA A 115 -0.17 -9.65 2.12
CA ALA A 115 0.45 -8.81 1.10
C ALA A 115 1.97 -9.05 1.05
N PRO A 116 2.65 -8.76 -0.08
CA PRO A 116 4.11 -8.86 -0.19
C PRO A 116 4.88 -8.14 0.92
N ASP A 117 4.40 -6.96 1.36
CA ASP A 117 5.03 -6.22 2.46
C ASP A 117 4.90 -6.93 3.81
N VAL A 118 3.75 -7.59 4.05
CA VAL A 118 3.48 -8.32 5.29
C VAL A 118 4.43 -9.51 5.41
N ALA A 119 4.56 -10.30 4.35
CA ALA A 119 5.49 -11.44 4.32
C ALA A 119 6.95 -11.02 4.55
N VAL A 120 7.42 -9.99 3.84
CA VAL A 120 8.79 -9.47 4.00
C VAL A 120 9.02 -8.94 5.43
N GLY A 121 8.10 -8.16 5.96
CA GLY A 121 8.25 -7.57 7.28
C GLY A 121 8.17 -8.60 8.40
N ARG A 122 7.23 -9.55 8.31
CA ARG A 122 7.09 -10.64 9.27
C ARG A 122 8.34 -11.54 9.29
N ALA A 123 8.84 -11.92 8.11
CA ALA A 123 10.06 -12.70 7.99
C ALA A 123 11.27 -12.01 8.64
N LYS A 124 11.38 -10.68 8.50
CA LYS A 124 12.44 -9.90 9.14
C LYS A 124 12.26 -9.79 10.65
N ALA A 125 11.05 -9.50 11.12
CA ALA A 125 10.76 -9.34 12.54
C ALA A 125 11.07 -10.61 13.33
N LEU A 126 10.78 -11.78 12.75
CA LEU A 126 11.06 -13.08 13.34
C LEU A 126 12.47 -13.63 13.01
N GLY A 127 13.26 -12.95 12.19
CA GLY A 127 14.59 -13.42 11.79
C GLY A 127 14.59 -14.75 11.04
N LEU A 128 13.51 -15.07 10.30
CA LEU A 128 13.33 -16.39 9.66
C LEU A 128 14.34 -16.65 8.54
N PHE A 129 14.83 -15.58 7.89
CA PHE A 129 15.77 -15.65 6.78
C PHE A 129 16.89 -14.64 6.99
N ARG A 130 18.09 -14.99 6.55
CA ARG A 130 19.18 -14.02 6.49
C ARG A 130 18.94 -13.00 5.38
N SER A 131 19.60 -11.85 5.48
CA SER A 131 19.44 -10.76 4.49
C SER A 131 19.83 -11.13 3.05
N ASP A 132 20.68 -12.14 2.88
CA ASP A 132 21.09 -12.70 1.59
C ASP A 132 20.06 -13.68 1.02
N GLU A 133 19.31 -14.37 1.88
CA GLU A 133 18.33 -15.42 1.57
C GLU A 133 16.91 -14.90 1.31
N MET A 134 16.67 -13.60 1.50
CA MET A 134 15.41 -12.95 1.20
C MET A 134 15.56 -11.68 0.35
N VAL A 135 14.43 -11.16 -0.12
CA VAL A 135 14.37 -9.89 -0.86
C VAL A 135 13.54 -8.84 -0.11
N CYS A 136 13.76 -7.56 -0.44
CA CYS A 136 12.92 -6.49 0.08
C CYS A 136 11.57 -6.43 -0.63
N THR A 137 10.58 -5.76 -0.01
CA THR A 137 9.22 -5.59 -0.54
C THR A 137 9.22 -5.11 -2.00
N LYS A 138 10.07 -4.14 -2.34
CA LYS A 138 10.16 -3.59 -3.70
C LYS A 138 10.62 -4.63 -4.73
N THR A 139 11.57 -5.48 -4.36
CA THR A 139 12.05 -6.55 -5.25
C THR A 139 11.01 -7.65 -5.39
N LEU A 140 10.26 -7.97 -4.33
CA LEU A 140 9.18 -8.94 -4.41
C LEU A 140 8.05 -8.46 -5.35
N TYR A 141 7.63 -7.18 -5.24
CA TYR A 141 6.70 -6.59 -6.20
C TYR A 141 7.26 -6.60 -7.63
N LYS A 142 8.55 -6.33 -7.81
CA LYS A 142 9.20 -6.41 -9.12
C LYS A 142 9.09 -7.82 -9.72
N TYR A 143 9.25 -8.89 -8.92
CA TYR A 143 9.08 -10.26 -9.40
C TYR A 143 7.64 -10.56 -9.82
N ILE A 144 6.65 -10.01 -9.13
CA ILE A 144 5.23 -10.10 -9.52
C ILE A 144 4.99 -9.34 -10.84
N ASP A 145 5.55 -8.13 -10.98
CA ASP A 145 5.43 -7.31 -12.19
C ASP A 145 6.07 -7.96 -13.43
N GLU A 146 7.22 -8.62 -13.24
CA GLU A 146 7.91 -9.38 -14.27
C GLU A 146 7.31 -10.79 -14.49
N GLN A 147 6.21 -11.13 -13.80
CA GLN A 147 5.51 -12.42 -13.90
C GLN A 147 6.43 -13.62 -13.62
N LEU A 148 7.38 -13.46 -12.70
CA LEU A 148 8.31 -14.52 -12.29
C LEU A 148 7.72 -15.45 -11.23
N LEU A 149 6.57 -15.10 -10.65
CA LEU A 149 5.85 -15.86 -9.64
C LEU A 149 4.48 -16.27 -10.18
N GLU A 150 3.88 -17.31 -9.61
CA GLU A 150 2.49 -17.67 -9.87
C GLU A 150 1.52 -16.56 -9.47
N VAL A 151 1.87 -15.80 -8.43
CA VAL A 151 1.10 -14.62 -7.98
C VAL A 151 1.27 -13.50 -9.01
N CYS A 152 0.15 -13.01 -9.53
CA CYS A 152 0.11 -11.96 -10.52
C CYS A 152 -0.50 -10.66 -9.98
N ASN A 153 -0.44 -9.60 -10.78
CA ASN A 153 -0.95 -8.28 -10.40
C ASN A 153 -2.47 -8.24 -10.17
N LEU A 154 -3.23 -9.16 -10.76
CA LEU A 154 -4.68 -9.26 -10.58
C LEU A 154 -5.04 -9.85 -9.22
N ASP A 155 -4.15 -10.64 -8.62
CA ASP A 155 -4.36 -11.26 -7.30
C ASP A 155 -4.14 -10.26 -6.16
N LEU A 156 -3.52 -9.10 -6.45
CA LEU A 156 -3.22 -8.08 -5.45
C LEU A 156 -4.45 -7.19 -5.18
N ALA A 157 -5.11 -7.44 -4.05
CA ALA A 157 -6.37 -6.81 -3.63
C ALA A 157 -6.47 -5.27 -3.74
N GLU A 158 -5.36 -4.53 -3.63
CA GLU A 158 -5.35 -3.05 -3.63
C GLU A 158 -4.55 -2.44 -4.80
N LYS A 159 -4.02 -3.24 -5.73
CA LYS A 159 -3.20 -2.71 -6.85
C LYS A 159 -4.05 -2.07 -7.95
N MET A 160 -5.30 -2.52 -8.10
CA MET A 160 -6.24 -1.97 -9.07
C MET A 160 -6.98 -0.78 -8.46
N SER A 161 -6.83 0.40 -9.08
CA SER A 161 -7.51 1.62 -8.63
C SER A 161 -9.02 1.47 -8.75
N ARG A 162 -9.74 1.86 -7.70
CA ARG A 162 -11.21 1.91 -7.67
C ARG A 162 -11.65 3.36 -7.75
N ARG A 163 -12.65 3.63 -8.60
CA ARG A 163 -13.28 4.96 -8.73
C ARG A 163 -13.96 5.30 -7.41
N LEU A 164 -13.58 6.41 -6.79
CA LEU A 164 -14.22 6.88 -5.55
C LEU A 164 -15.65 7.34 -5.89
N PRO A 165 -16.69 6.77 -5.28
CA PRO A 165 -18.04 7.31 -5.40
C PRO A 165 -18.12 8.65 -4.67
N LYS A 166 -18.83 9.61 -5.27
CA LYS A 166 -19.18 10.87 -4.60
C LYS A 166 -20.31 10.59 -3.61
N HIS A 167 -20.07 10.83 -2.32
CA HIS A 167 -21.13 10.79 -1.31
C HIS A 167 -21.82 12.16 -1.24
N ALA A 168 -23.16 12.14 -1.32
CA ALA A 168 -23.98 13.31 -0.98
C ALA A 168 -24.23 13.30 0.53
N PRO A 169 -24.20 14.47 1.20
CA PRO A 169 -24.53 14.56 2.61
C PRO A 169 -26.02 14.25 2.79
N HIS A 170 -26.33 13.26 3.62
CA HIS A 170 -27.68 13.15 4.18
C HIS A 170 -27.81 14.19 5.32
N LYS A 171 -28.98 14.32 5.95
CA LYS A 171 -29.13 15.05 7.21
C LYS A 171 -29.80 14.10 8.20
N ASN A 172 -29.07 13.66 9.23
CA ASN A 172 -29.64 13.00 10.40
C ASN A 172 -28.90 13.58 11.60
N SER A 173 -29.68 14.07 12.56
CA SER A 173 -29.30 15.03 13.61
C SER A 173 -29.79 14.53 14.97
N ARG A 174 -29.45 13.31 15.35
CA ARG A 174 -29.74 12.81 16.70
C ARG A 174 -28.42 12.51 17.40
N LEU A 175 -28.27 13.06 18.60
CA LEU A 175 -27.24 12.70 19.56
C LEU A 175 -27.76 11.48 20.32
N LEU A 176 -27.16 10.32 20.11
CA LEU A 176 -27.55 9.06 20.76
C LEU A 176 -26.89 8.85 22.13
N GLY A 177 -25.98 9.73 22.53
CA GLY A 177 -25.23 9.68 23.78
C GLY A 177 -24.18 10.77 23.88
N LEU A 178 -23.10 10.49 24.62
CA LEU A 178 -21.97 11.41 24.78
C LEU A 178 -21.33 11.73 23.43
N SER A 179 -20.97 12.99 23.22
CA SER A 179 -20.29 13.42 22.01
C SER A 179 -18.87 12.87 21.97
N ILE A 180 -18.34 12.64 20.78
CA ILE A 180 -16.92 12.30 20.58
C ILE A 180 -15.98 13.37 21.14
N GLU A 181 -16.43 14.62 21.28
CA GLU A 181 -15.68 15.72 21.88
C GLU A 181 -15.47 15.55 23.40
N GLU A 182 -16.37 14.83 24.06
CA GLU A 182 -16.28 14.55 25.51
C GLU A 182 -15.33 13.38 25.80
N ARG A 183 -14.84 12.69 24.76
CA ARG A 183 -13.92 11.57 24.92
C ARG A 183 -12.52 12.09 25.29
N PRO A 184 -11.84 11.48 26.29
CA PRO A 184 -10.49 11.88 26.66
C PRO A 184 -9.53 11.86 25.46
N ALA A 185 -8.69 12.89 25.35
CA ALA A 185 -7.77 13.06 24.22
C ALA A 185 -6.75 11.92 24.11
N GLU A 186 -6.38 11.30 25.23
CA GLU A 186 -5.48 10.15 25.32
C GLU A 186 -5.97 8.99 24.46
N VAL A 187 -7.29 8.78 24.37
CA VAL A 187 -7.90 7.73 23.54
C VAL A 187 -7.59 7.94 22.05
N ALA A 188 -7.38 9.18 21.60
CA ALA A 188 -7.07 9.48 20.20
C ALA A 188 -5.67 9.03 19.78
N THR A 189 -4.71 8.94 20.73
CA THR A 189 -3.33 8.51 20.49
C THR A 189 -3.23 7.04 20.10
N ARG A 190 -4.21 6.23 20.55
CA ARG A 190 -4.26 4.77 20.37
C ARG A 190 -3.13 4.02 21.06
N GLU A 191 -2.55 4.64 22.09
CA GLU A 191 -1.47 4.05 22.90
C GLU A 191 -2.01 3.23 24.08
N GLU A 192 -3.27 3.46 24.47
CA GLU A 192 -3.91 2.76 25.58
C GLU A 192 -4.77 1.59 25.07
N PHE A 193 -4.62 0.43 25.72
CA PHE A 193 -5.45 -0.76 25.50
C PHE A 193 -6.85 -0.61 26.12
N GLY A 194 -7.86 -1.11 25.42
CA GLY A 194 -9.22 -1.27 25.94
C GLY A 194 -10.25 -0.30 25.36
N HIS A 195 -9.87 0.50 24.36
CA HIS A 195 -10.81 1.37 23.65
C HIS A 195 -11.25 0.70 22.36
N PHE A 196 -12.56 0.61 22.14
CA PHE A 196 -13.14 -0.11 21.00
C PHE A 196 -13.90 0.83 20.06
N GLU A 197 -13.83 0.56 18.75
CA GLU A 197 -14.71 1.16 17.74
C GLU A 197 -15.70 0.09 17.24
N ILE A 198 -17.01 0.37 17.28
CA ILE A 198 -18.06 -0.57 16.83
C ILE A 198 -18.64 -0.18 15.47
N ASP A 199 -18.86 -1.11 14.55
CA ASP A 199 -19.52 -0.84 13.26
C ASP A 199 -20.45 -1.97 12.84
N THR A 200 -21.30 -1.68 11.85
CA THR A 200 -22.07 -2.71 11.14
C THR A 200 -21.72 -2.75 9.65
N ILE A 201 -21.59 -3.96 9.12
CA ILE A 201 -21.32 -4.22 7.70
C ILE A 201 -22.55 -4.91 7.13
N VAL A 202 -23.20 -4.21 6.22
CA VAL A 202 -24.37 -4.70 5.48
C VAL A 202 -23.92 -5.34 4.16
N GLY A 203 -24.48 -6.51 3.86
CA GLY A 203 -24.31 -7.22 2.58
C GLY A 203 -25.10 -6.55 1.45
N LYS A 204 -26.43 -6.74 1.43
CA LYS A 204 -27.36 -6.07 0.50
C LYS A 204 -27.97 -4.81 1.09
N ARG A 205 -28.19 -3.82 0.22
CA ARG A 205 -28.61 -2.47 0.59
C ARG A 205 -30.00 -2.39 1.25
N ASP A 206 -30.86 -3.38 1.03
CA ASP A 206 -32.27 -3.35 1.46
C ASP A 206 -32.50 -3.80 2.92
N GLY A 207 -31.44 -4.10 3.67
CA GLY A 207 -31.40 -3.92 5.14
C GLY A 207 -32.32 -4.77 6.02
N GLN A 208 -33.01 -5.78 5.46
CA GLN A 208 -33.82 -6.75 6.20
C GLN A 208 -33.08 -8.08 6.45
N GLU A 209 -31.84 -8.17 5.98
CA GLU A 209 -31.00 -9.37 6.07
C GLU A 209 -30.01 -9.24 7.23
N SER A 210 -29.40 -10.37 7.60
CA SER A 210 -28.33 -10.47 8.59
C SER A 210 -27.21 -9.46 8.30
N VAL A 211 -26.56 -8.96 9.35
CA VAL A 211 -25.42 -8.04 9.23
C VAL A 211 -24.24 -8.50 10.06
N ILE A 212 -23.04 -8.07 9.67
CA ILE A 212 -21.84 -8.36 10.44
C ILE A 212 -21.55 -7.16 11.35
N MET A 213 -21.55 -7.39 12.65
CA MET A 213 -21.10 -6.41 13.64
C MET A 213 -19.60 -6.59 13.89
N THR A 214 -18.86 -5.49 13.86
CA THR A 214 -17.42 -5.46 14.17
C THR A 214 -17.15 -4.59 15.39
N LEU A 215 -16.31 -5.07 16.30
CA LEU A 215 -15.72 -4.28 17.38
C LEU A 215 -14.21 -4.36 17.25
N ILE A 216 -13.55 -3.22 17.14
CA ILE A 216 -12.12 -3.15 16.86
C ILE A 216 -11.42 -2.45 18.02
N GLU A 217 -10.51 -3.17 18.68
CA GLU A 217 -9.67 -2.62 19.72
C GLU A 217 -8.62 -1.67 19.10
N ARG A 218 -8.52 -0.45 19.64
CA ARG A 218 -7.83 0.66 18.98
C ARG A 218 -6.31 0.63 19.11
N GLN A 219 -5.73 -0.09 20.07
CA GLN A 219 -4.28 -0.20 20.19
C GLN A 219 -3.74 -1.34 19.32
N THR A 220 -4.27 -2.54 19.55
CA THR A 220 -3.85 -3.84 18.99
C THR A 220 -4.49 -4.17 17.65
N ARG A 221 -5.57 -3.47 17.26
CA ARG A 221 -6.36 -3.74 16.04
C ARG A 221 -7.08 -5.09 16.04
N PHE A 222 -7.22 -5.72 17.20
CA PHE A 222 -7.95 -6.97 17.32
C PHE A 222 -9.44 -6.74 17.02
N GLN A 223 -10.01 -7.60 16.19
CA GLN A 223 -11.40 -7.50 15.76
C GLN A 223 -12.23 -8.61 16.39
N ILE A 224 -13.24 -8.23 17.14
CA ILE A 224 -14.34 -9.11 17.52
C ILE A 224 -15.40 -8.94 16.44
N ILE A 225 -15.70 -10.02 15.71
CA ILE A 225 -16.67 -10.02 14.62
C ILE A 225 -17.79 -11.00 14.98
N ARG A 226 -19.05 -10.56 14.84
CA ARG A 226 -20.24 -11.38 15.09
C ARG A 226 -21.26 -11.18 13.98
N LEU A 227 -21.94 -12.26 13.59
CA LEU A 227 -23.13 -12.18 12.74
C LEU A 227 -24.33 -11.85 13.62
N ILE A 228 -25.17 -10.92 13.17
CA ILE A 228 -26.38 -10.50 13.89
C ILE A 228 -27.56 -10.55 12.92
N ASP A 229 -28.75 -10.85 13.44
CA ASP A 229 -29.95 -11.15 12.63
C ASP A 229 -30.49 -9.94 11.86
N GLY A 230 -30.18 -8.71 12.30
CA GLY A 230 -30.65 -7.50 11.66
C GLY A 230 -29.88 -6.24 12.07
N ARG A 231 -30.00 -5.20 11.25
CA ARG A 231 -29.43 -3.87 11.52
C ARG A 231 -30.38 -3.03 12.37
N ASP A 232 -30.61 -3.48 13.58
CA ASP A 232 -31.50 -2.83 14.55
C ASP A 232 -30.90 -2.84 15.96
N ALA A 233 -31.46 -2.00 16.82
CA ALA A 233 -30.95 -1.79 18.17
C ALA A 233 -31.13 -2.99 19.10
N ASP A 234 -32.11 -3.86 18.86
CA ASP A 234 -32.37 -5.04 19.69
C ASP A 234 -31.36 -6.15 19.37
N SER A 235 -31.13 -6.40 18.07
CA SER A 235 -30.11 -7.32 17.57
C SER A 235 -28.71 -6.94 18.06
N VAL A 236 -28.35 -5.65 17.95
CA VAL A 236 -27.07 -5.14 18.46
C VAL A 236 -27.00 -5.31 19.98
N ALA A 237 -28.03 -4.93 20.72
CA ALA A 237 -28.04 -5.05 22.18
C ALA A 237 -27.90 -6.49 22.67
N TYR A 238 -28.56 -7.46 22.01
CA TYR A 238 -28.47 -8.87 22.34
C TYR A 238 -27.04 -9.39 22.24
N ILE A 239 -26.37 -9.13 21.10
CA ILE A 239 -25.00 -9.60 20.87
C ILE A 239 -23.99 -8.83 21.73
N MET A 240 -24.22 -7.53 21.96
CA MET A 240 -23.38 -6.74 22.85
C MET A 240 -23.38 -7.28 24.28
N LYS A 241 -24.50 -7.79 24.80
CA LYS A 241 -24.53 -8.45 26.12
C LYS A 241 -23.64 -9.69 26.16
N ALA A 242 -23.62 -10.49 25.09
CA ALA A 242 -22.73 -11.65 25.00
C ALA A 242 -21.25 -11.22 24.96
N ILE A 243 -20.92 -10.17 24.21
CA ILE A 243 -19.56 -9.60 24.15
C ILE A 243 -19.15 -9.05 25.52
N ILE A 244 -20.03 -8.36 26.22
CA ILE A 244 -19.76 -7.86 27.58
C ILE A 244 -19.47 -9.02 28.53
N ALA A 245 -20.19 -10.14 28.42
CA ALA A 245 -19.92 -11.31 29.25
C ALA A 245 -18.54 -11.94 28.97
N GLU A 246 -18.01 -11.80 27.76
CA GLU A 246 -16.72 -12.38 27.33
C GLU A 246 -15.54 -11.40 27.52
N TYR A 247 -15.75 -10.10 27.32
CA TYR A 247 -14.70 -9.07 27.25
C TYR A 247 -14.96 -7.84 28.12
N GLY A 248 -16.03 -7.81 28.93
CA GLY A 248 -16.45 -6.61 29.68
C GLY A 248 -15.33 -5.98 30.50
N ASP A 249 -14.49 -6.81 31.13
CA ASP A 249 -13.41 -6.37 32.03
C ASP A 249 -12.29 -5.59 31.33
N ILE A 250 -12.12 -5.77 30.01
CA ILE A 250 -11.09 -5.08 29.23
C ILE A 250 -11.61 -3.84 28.50
N ILE A 251 -12.93 -3.61 28.49
CA ILE A 251 -13.53 -2.49 27.75
C ILE A 251 -13.51 -1.23 28.63
N LYS A 252 -12.72 -0.23 28.21
CA LYS A 252 -12.64 1.10 28.82
C LYS A 252 -13.54 2.13 28.17
N SER A 253 -13.80 2.00 26.86
CA SER A 253 -14.78 2.84 26.16
C SER A 253 -15.17 2.23 24.82
N VAL A 254 -16.37 2.56 24.35
CA VAL A 254 -16.81 2.20 22.99
C VAL A 254 -17.10 3.47 22.19
N THR A 255 -16.69 3.50 20.93
CA THR A 255 -17.00 4.59 19.99
C THR A 255 -17.86 4.07 18.84
N ALA A 256 -19.05 4.64 18.67
CA ALA A 256 -20.02 4.29 17.64
C ALA A 256 -20.29 5.47 16.70
N ASP A 257 -20.89 5.23 15.54
CA ASP A 257 -21.49 6.31 14.77
C ASP A 257 -22.92 6.60 15.28
N ASN A 258 -23.53 7.71 14.84
CA ASN A 258 -24.90 8.06 15.19
C ASN A 258 -25.96 7.25 14.40
N GLY A 259 -25.65 5.99 14.07
CA GLY A 259 -26.55 5.06 13.42
C GLY A 259 -27.70 4.64 14.34
N PRO A 260 -28.96 4.53 13.84
CA PRO A 260 -30.11 4.14 14.64
C PRO A 260 -29.95 2.75 15.29
N GLU A 261 -29.16 1.85 14.70
CA GLU A 261 -28.81 0.54 15.26
C GLU A 261 -28.04 0.62 16.59
N PHE A 262 -27.42 1.75 16.91
CA PHE A 262 -26.66 1.95 18.14
C PHE A 262 -27.41 2.77 19.20
N ALA A 263 -28.72 3.04 18.98
CA ALA A 263 -29.50 3.91 19.86
C ALA A 263 -29.58 3.43 21.32
N THR A 264 -29.54 2.13 21.57
CA THR A 264 -29.59 1.53 22.92
C THR A 264 -28.21 1.18 23.46
N LEU A 265 -27.13 1.41 22.71
CA LEU A 265 -25.77 0.97 23.07
C LEU A 265 -25.31 1.55 24.40
N SER A 266 -25.57 2.83 24.67
CA SER A 266 -25.25 3.49 25.94
C SER A 266 -25.93 2.81 27.14
N GLN A 267 -27.17 2.34 26.96
CA GLN A 267 -27.92 1.66 28.01
C GLN A 267 -27.34 0.26 28.29
N VAL A 268 -26.97 -0.46 27.23
CA VAL A 268 -26.36 -1.80 27.34
C VAL A 268 -24.99 -1.73 28.01
N MET A 269 -24.22 -0.67 27.76
CA MET A 269 -22.86 -0.48 28.28
C MET A 269 -22.80 0.25 29.64
N THR A 270 -23.94 0.65 30.22
CA THR A 270 -23.99 1.55 31.39
C THR A 270 -23.14 1.07 32.58
N SER A 271 -23.09 -0.24 32.84
CA SER A 271 -22.32 -0.82 33.96
C SER A 271 -20.88 -1.23 33.59
N VAL A 272 -20.45 -0.96 32.36
CA VAL A 272 -19.20 -1.45 31.79
C VAL A 272 -18.28 -0.29 31.43
N ALA A 273 -18.72 0.57 30.50
CA ALA A 273 -17.87 1.62 29.96
C ALA A 273 -18.68 2.75 29.30
N PRO A 274 -18.15 3.98 29.24
CA PRO A 274 -18.75 5.08 28.48
C PRO A 274 -18.79 4.78 26.97
N VAL A 275 -19.87 5.22 26.33
CA VAL A 275 -20.09 5.14 24.88
C VAL A 275 -20.08 6.54 24.30
N TYR A 276 -19.25 6.75 23.28
CA TYR A 276 -19.10 8.02 22.58
C TYR A 276 -19.58 7.91 21.13
N PHE A 277 -20.26 8.95 20.64
CA PHE A 277 -20.82 8.99 19.30
C PHE A 277 -20.14 10.04 18.43
N THR A 278 -19.72 9.65 17.22
CA THR A 278 -19.09 10.55 16.26
C THR A 278 -20.03 11.60 15.71
N HIS A 279 -19.48 12.71 15.23
CA HIS A 279 -20.27 13.72 14.54
C HIS A 279 -20.95 13.14 13.29
N PRO A 280 -22.17 13.59 12.98
CA PRO A 280 -22.79 13.27 11.71
C PRO A 280 -21.87 13.65 10.53
N TYR A 281 -21.71 12.74 9.56
CA TYR A 281 -20.90 12.93 8.34
C TYR A 281 -19.38 12.98 8.54
N THR A 282 -18.87 12.61 9.71
CA THR A 282 -17.42 12.62 9.98
C THR A 282 -16.85 11.21 10.06
N SER A 283 -16.86 10.47 8.95
CA SER A 283 -16.32 9.10 8.89
C SER A 283 -14.83 9.02 9.23
N SER A 284 -14.08 10.12 9.11
CA SER A 284 -12.66 10.22 9.48
C SER A 284 -12.41 10.04 10.98
N GLU A 285 -13.40 10.28 11.84
CA GLU A 285 -13.30 10.04 13.30
C GLU A 285 -13.19 8.55 13.65
N ARG A 286 -13.50 7.66 12.70
CA ARG A 286 -13.45 6.18 12.77
C ARG A 286 -12.60 5.58 11.64
N GLY A 287 -11.48 6.20 11.32
CA GLY A 287 -10.62 5.74 10.22
C GLY A 287 -10.13 4.29 10.33
N THR A 288 -10.15 3.70 11.53
CA THR A 288 -9.81 2.27 11.74
C THR A 288 -10.88 1.37 11.10
N ASN A 289 -12.16 1.65 11.38
CA ASN A 289 -13.27 0.85 10.87
C ASN A 289 -13.30 0.80 9.34
N GLU A 290 -13.03 1.92 8.65
CA GLU A 290 -13.02 1.91 7.17
C GLU A 290 -12.03 0.89 6.60
N VAL A 291 -10.79 0.90 7.12
CA VAL A 291 -9.73 -0.01 6.67
C VAL A 291 -10.08 -1.47 6.98
N HIS A 292 -10.63 -1.73 8.16
CA HIS A 292 -10.90 -3.10 8.63
C HIS A 292 -12.16 -3.67 7.96
N ASN A 293 -13.21 -2.86 7.79
CA ASN A 293 -14.38 -3.24 7.01
C ASN A 293 -14.01 -3.58 5.56
N ARG A 294 -13.03 -2.88 4.95
CA ARG A 294 -12.52 -3.26 3.63
C ARG A 294 -11.86 -4.64 3.63
N MET A 295 -11.23 -5.05 4.73
CA MET A 295 -10.65 -6.39 4.85
C MET A 295 -11.72 -7.45 5.02
N VAL A 296 -12.72 -7.21 5.87
CA VAL A 296 -13.88 -8.12 6.03
C VAL A 296 -14.61 -8.30 4.70
N ARG A 297 -14.72 -7.24 3.90
CA ARG A 297 -15.34 -7.28 2.57
C ARG A 297 -14.60 -8.10 1.51
N ARG A 298 -13.40 -8.62 1.81
CA ARG A 298 -12.72 -9.58 0.93
C ARG A 298 -13.42 -10.94 0.95
N ASP A 299 -13.99 -11.31 2.11
CA ASP A 299 -14.72 -12.56 2.30
C ASP A 299 -16.24 -12.35 2.20
N PHE A 300 -16.71 -11.13 2.46
CA PHE A 300 -18.13 -10.76 2.41
C PHE A 300 -18.37 -9.55 1.49
N PRO A 301 -18.44 -9.75 0.16
CA PRO A 301 -18.59 -8.67 -0.80
C PRO A 301 -19.90 -7.88 -0.64
N LYS A 302 -19.88 -6.62 -1.08
CA LYS A 302 -21.11 -5.82 -1.15
C LYS A 302 -22.05 -6.36 -2.21
N GLY A 303 -23.36 -6.34 -1.92
CA GLY A 303 -24.42 -6.76 -2.84
C GLY A 303 -24.77 -8.24 -2.72
N GLU A 304 -24.02 -9.01 -1.92
CA GLU A 304 -24.34 -10.38 -1.57
C GLU A 304 -25.08 -10.42 -0.23
N SER A 305 -26.03 -11.35 -0.09
CA SER A 305 -26.77 -11.54 1.16
C SER A 305 -25.90 -12.22 2.19
N LEU A 306 -26.04 -11.81 3.45
CA LEU A 306 -25.36 -12.43 4.58
C LEU A 306 -26.23 -13.51 5.26
N ASP A 307 -27.46 -13.75 4.81
CA ASP A 307 -28.34 -14.76 5.44
C ASP A 307 -27.86 -16.19 5.23
N ALA A 308 -27.11 -16.43 4.15
CA ALA A 308 -26.47 -17.70 3.89
C ALA A 308 -25.12 -17.85 4.62
N VAL A 309 -24.61 -16.78 5.23
CA VAL A 309 -23.34 -16.80 5.96
C VAL A 309 -23.55 -17.42 7.32
N SER A 310 -22.71 -18.38 7.68
CA SER A 310 -22.76 -18.98 9.01
C SER A 310 -21.90 -18.19 10.01
N PRO A 311 -22.22 -18.22 11.32
CA PRO A 311 -21.33 -17.71 12.36
C PRO A 311 -19.91 -18.31 12.30
N ALA A 312 -19.78 -19.55 11.83
CA ALA A 312 -18.49 -20.21 11.65
C ALA A 312 -17.65 -19.58 10.54
N ASP A 313 -18.27 -19.10 9.45
CA ASP A 313 -17.55 -18.41 8.38
C ASP A 313 -17.10 -17.02 8.82
N VAL A 314 -17.92 -16.33 9.64
CA VAL A 314 -17.53 -15.07 10.27
C VAL A 314 -16.35 -15.27 11.24
N ALA A 315 -16.37 -16.34 12.04
CA ALA A 315 -15.27 -16.68 12.94
C ALA A 315 -13.97 -16.96 12.18
N LYS A 316 -14.02 -17.75 11.09
CA LYS A 316 -12.83 -17.99 10.23
C LYS A 316 -12.25 -16.69 9.68
N THR A 317 -13.11 -15.76 9.24
CA THR A 317 -12.67 -14.44 8.76
C THR A 317 -12.02 -13.64 9.89
N ALA A 318 -12.62 -13.63 11.09
CA ALA A 318 -12.05 -12.97 12.25
C ALA A 318 -10.66 -13.53 12.60
N ASP A 319 -10.52 -14.85 12.67
CA ASP A 319 -9.26 -15.54 12.96
C ASP A 319 -8.19 -15.21 11.92
N LYS A 320 -8.55 -15.25 10.63
CA LYS A 320 -7.64 -14.87 9.55
C LYS A 320 -7.16 -13.42 9.70
N LEU A 321 -8.07 -12.49 9.98
CA LEU A 321 -7.73 -11.06 10.09
C LEU A 321 -6.94 -10.73 11.36
N ASN A 322 -7.21 -11.44 12.46
CA ASN A 322 -6.52 -11.27 13.74
C ASN A 322 -5.15 -11.96 13.76
N ASN A 323 -4.94 -12.99 12.94
CA ASN A 323 -3.63 -13.62 12.77
C ASN A 323 -2.77 -12.98 11.66
N MET A 324 -3.37 -12.14 10.80
CA MET A 324 -2.63 -11.42 9.76
C MET A 324 -1.72 -10.33 10.34
N PRO A 325 -0.39 -10.40 10.15
CA PRO A 325 0.53 -9.39 10.69
C PRO A 325 0.31 -8.01 10.10
N ARG A 326 0.51 -6.97 10.92
CA ARG A 326 0.31 -5.57 10.53
C ARG A 326 1.61 -4.79 10.63
N ARG A 327 1.93 -4.02 9.59
CA ARG A 327 3.08 -3.09 9.63
C ARG A 327 2.99 -2.08 10.78
N GLN A 328 1.78 -1.64 11.13
CA GLN A 328 1.54 -0.72 12.26
C GLN A 328 1.85 -1.33 13.63
N LEU A 329 1.92 -2.66 13.72
CA LEU A 329 2.22 -3.40 14.95
C LEU A 329 3.63 -4.03 14.88
N ASP A 330 4.53 -3.41 14.10
CA ASP A 330 5.88 -3.92 13.83
C ASP A 330 5.89 -5.35 13.28
N TYR A 331 4.90 -5.66 12.43
CA TYR A 331 4.69 -6.98 11.84
C TYR A 331 4.38 -8.09 12.87
N ARG A 332 3.82 -7.73 14.02
CA ARG A 332 3.04 -8.64 14.88
C ARG A 332 1.60 -8.74 14.40
N SER A 333 0.93 -9.83 14.74
CA SER A 333 -0.50 -9.99 14.48
C SER A 333 -1.33 -9.28 15.57
N PRO A 334 -2.55 -8.82 15.23
CA PRO A 334 -3.47 -8.31 16.24
C PRO A 334 -3.70 -9.29 17.40
N ALA A 335 -3.79 -10.59 17.13
CA ALA A 335 -3.94 -11.63 18.14
C ALA A 335 -2.74 -11.69 19.10
N GLU A 336 -1.50 -11.59 18.59
CA GLU A 336 -0.30 -11.54 19.43
C GLU A 336 -0.27 -10.32 20.34
N CYS A 337 -0.59 -9.15 19.78
CA CYS A 337 -0.61 -7.90 20.53
C CYS A 337 -1.74 -7.88 21.58
N PHE A 338 -2.91 -8.42 21.24
CA PHE A 338 -4.05 -8.52 22.14
C PHE A 338 -3.77 -9.47 23.29
N ALA A 339 -3.24 -10.66 23.02
CA ALA A 339 -2.85 -11.61 24.06
C ALA A 339 -1.79 -11.01 25.01
N ALA A 340 -0.83 -10.27 24.48
CA ALA A 340 0.19 -9.59 25.28
C ALA A 340 -0.32 -8.39 26.10
N ALA A 341 -1.49 -7.82 25.75
CA ALA A 341 -2.12 -6.73 26.49
C ALA A 341 -3.11 -7.22 27.56
N CYS A 342 -3.70 -8.41 27.34
CA CYS A 342 -4.62 -9.06 28.28
C CYS A 342 -3.92 -9.92 29.35
N GLY A 343 -2.71 -10.40 29.08
CA GLY A 343 -1.86 -11.13 30.03
C GLY A 343 -0.94 -10.21 30.79
#